data_AF-A0A962MHI2-F1
#
_entry.id   AF-A0A962MHI2-F1
#
_cell.length_a   1.000
_cell.length_b   1.000
_cell.length_c   1.000
_cell.angle_alpha   90.00
_cell.angle_beta   90.00
_cell.angle_gamma   90.00
#
_symmetry.space_group_name_H-M   'P 1'
#
loop_
_entity.id
_entity.type
_entity.pdbx_description
1 polymer ?
#
loop_
_entity_poly.entity_id
_entity_poly.type
_entity_poly.pdbx_seq_one_letter_code
_entity_poly.pdbx_strand_id
1 'polypeptide(L)' 'MTIPAHSTQTLMEKILSLPTDRIAEVEDFVDFLRERTAVRKTATDQESLDFPVDDLGPWPEGLSLRREDIYGDDGR' A
#
# COMPACT_ATOMS: atom_id res chain seq x y z
N MET A 1 -2.85 0.34 10.16
CA MET A 1 -4.31 0.44 9.99
C MET A 1 -4.93 -0.80 10.64
N THR A 2 -5.77 -0.63 11.66
CA THR A 2 -6.42 -1.73 12.38
C THR A 2 -7.72 -2.11 11.66
N ILE A 3 -7.87 -3.38 11.27
CA ILE A 3 -9.12 -3.88 10.71
C ILE A 3 -10.09 -4.02 11.90
N PRO A 4 -11.25 -3.35 11.93
CA PRO A 4 -12.15 -3.39 13.08
C PRO A 4 -12.71 -4.80 13.29
N ALA A 5 -12.64 -5.31 14.51
CA ALA A 5 -13.01 -6.68 14.88
C ALA A 5 -14.49 -7.04 14.60
N HIS A 6 -15.37 -6.06 14.41
CA HIS A 6 -16.75 -6.29 13.99
C HIS A 6 -16.86 -6.71 12.52
N SER A 7 -15.94 -6.24 11.66
CA SER A 7 -15.96 -6.59 10.24
C SER A 7 -15.56 -8.05 10.00
N THR A 8 -14.67 -8.62 10.82
CA THR A 8 -14.26 -10.03 10.68
C THR A 8 -15.39 -11.00 11.05
N GLN A 9 -16.21 -10.64 12.04
CA GLN A 9 -17.38 -11.44 12.46
C GLN A 9 -18.44 -11.49 11.36
N THR A 10 -18.79 -10.33 10.77
CA THR A 10 -19.74 -10.26 9.66
C THR A 10 -19.25 -11.01 8.41
N LEU A 11 -17.94 -11.00 8.16
CA LEU A 11 -17.34 -11.76 7.06
C LEU A 11 -17.46 -13.28 7.29
N MET A 12 -17.23 -13.75 8.52
CA MET A 12 -17.40 -15.17 8.85
C MET A 12 -18.85 -15.64 8.66
N GLU A 13 -19.85 -14.86 9.09
CA GLU A 13 -21.26 -15.20 8.86
C GLU A 13 -21.61 -15.29 7.36
N LYS A 14 -21.05 -14.41 6.54
CA LYS A 14 -21.21 -14.46 5.07
C LYS A 14 -20.57 -15.70 4.47
N ILE A 15 -19.41 -16.12 4.96
CA ILE A 15 -18.71 -17.33 4.49
C ILE A 15 -19.48 -18.60 4.89
N LEU A 16 -20.08 -18.61 6.09
CA LEU A 16 -20.86 -19.76 6.58
C LEU A 16 -22.25 -19.87 5.95
N SER A 17 -22.82 -18.77 5.45
CA SER A 17 -24.13 -18.76 4.76
C SER A 17 -24.02 -19.01 3.25
N LEU A 18 -22.81 -19.14 2.71
CA LEU A 18 -22.60 -19.40 1.29
C LEU A 18 -22.93 -20.86 0.92
N PRO A 19 -23.58 -21.10 -0.24
CA PRO A 19 -23.84 -22.45 -0.73
C PRO A 19 -22.54 -23.19 -1.06
N THR A 20 -22.50 -24.50 -0.82
CA THR A 20 -21.33 -25.36 -1.07
C THR A 20 -20.83 -25.31 -2.52
N ASP A 21 -21.73 -25.04 -3.46
CA ASP A 21 -21.46 -24.84 -4.89
C ASP A 21 -20.48 -23.67 -5.17
N ARG A 22 -20.42 -22.69 -4.26
CA ARG A 22 -19.58 -21.49 -4.40
C ARG A 22 -18.27 -21.55 -3.60
N ILE A 23 -18.03 -22.61 -2.83
CA ILE A 23 -16.83 -22.74 -2.01
C ILE A 23 -15.57 -22.81 -2.89
N ALA A 24 -15.62 -23.53 -4.02
CA ALA A 24 -14.49 -23.63 -4.95
C ALA A 24 -14.08 -22.26 -5.53
N GLU A 25 -15.04 -21.38 -5.81
CA GLU A 25 -14.79 -20.02 -6.31
C GLU A 25 -14.17 -19.13 -5.22
N VAL A 26 -14.59 -19.31 -3.97
CA VAL A 26 -14.00 -18.61 -2.81
C VAL A 26 -12.59 -19.10 -2.53
N GLU A 27 -12.32 -20.41 -2.65
CA GLU A 27 -10.98 -20.97 -2.47
C GLU A 27 -9.99 -20.40 -3.51
N ASP A 28 -10.38 -20.36 -4.78
CA ASP A 28 -9.58 -19.74 -5.85
C ASP A 28 -9.30 -18.25 -5.57
N PHE A 29 -10.31 -17.50 -5.12
CA PHE A 29 -10.14 -16.09 -4.74
C PHE A 29 -9.21 -15.90 -3.53
N VAL A 30 -9.28 -16.80 -2.54
CA VAL A 30 -8.39 -16.77 -1.37
C VAL A 30 -6.95 -17.09 -1.78
N ASP A 31 -6.73 -18.06 -2.64
CA ASP A 31 -5.40 -18.37 -3.17
C ASP A 31 -4.84 -17.23 -4.02
N PHE A 32 -5.67 -16.58 -4.85
CA PHE A 32 -5.31 -15.36 -5.55
C PHE A 32 -4.88 -14.23 -4.59
N LEU A 33 -5.62 -14.02 -3.49
CA LEU A 33 -5.23 -13.02 -2.48
C LEU A 33 -3.90 -13.39 -1.82
N ARG A 34 -3.67 -14.66 -1.50
CA ARG A 34 -2.40 -15.13 -0.90
C ARG A 34 -1.22 -14.92 -1.85
N GLU A 35 -1.36 -15.29 -3.12
CA GLU A 35 -0.34 -15.09 -4.16
C GLU A 35 0.00 -13.60 -4.32
N ARG A 36 -1.02 -12.75 -4.44
CA ARG A 36 -0.82 -11.29 -4.55
C ARG A 36 -0.12 -10.69 -3.34
N THR A 37 -0.43 -11.18 -2.14
CA THR A 37 0.20 -10.68 -0.90
C THR A 37 1.64 -11.17 -0.78
N ALA A 38 1.95 -12.38 -1.26
CA ALA A 38 3.31 -12.93 -1.31
C ALA A 38 4.21 -12.12 -2.26
N VAL A 39 3.73 -11.80 -3.46
CA VAL A 39 4.43 -10.96 -4.45
C VAL A 39 4.70 -9.55 -3.91
N ARG A 40 3.76 -8.98 -3.15
CA ARG A 40 3.96 -7.66 -2.55
C ARG A 40 5.00 -7.69 -1.43
N LYS A 41 5.13 -8.80 -0.71
CA LYS A 41 6.09 -8.93 0.39
C LYS A 41 7.54 -9.02 -0.13
N THR A 42 7.75 -9.62 -1.30
CA THR A 42 9.07 -9.66 -1.96
C THR A 42 9.47 -8.33 -2.57
N ALA A 43 8.52 -7.47 -2.95
CA ALA A 43 8.79 -6.13 -3.50
C ALA A 43 9.13 -5.06 -2.44
N THR A 44 8.96 -5.35 -1.15
CA THR A 44 9.37 -4.48 -0.03
C THR A 44 10.69 -4.90 0.62
N ASP A 45 11.24 -6.06 0.24
CA ASP A 45 12.67 -6.30 0.46
C ASP A 45 13.40 -5.39 -0.53
N GLN A 46 14.23 -4.50 -0.01
CA GLN A 46 14.88 -3.45 -0.77
C GLN A 46 15.78 -4.05 -1.85
N GLU A 47 15.21 -4.38 -3.01
CA GLU A 47 15.97 -4.41 -4.24
C GLU A 47 16.38 -2.97 -4.48
N SER A 48 17.51 -2.62 -3.88
CA SER A 48 18.31 -1.45 -4.20
C SER A 48 18.66 -1.66 -5.67
N LEU A 49 17.76 -1.21 -6.53
CA LEU A 49 18.03 -1.10 -7.95
C LEU A 49 19.36 -0.36 -8.07
N ASP A 50 20.29 -0.91 -8.84
CA ASP A 50 21.63 -0.35 -9.10
C ASP A 50 21.52 0.87 -10.03
N PHE A 51 20.60 1.78 -9.70
CA PHE A 51 20.55 3.09 -10.29
C PHE A 51 21.49 3.97 -9.47
N PRO A 52 22.36 4.75 -10.13
CA PRO A 52 23.13 5.76 -9.44
C PRO A 52 22.15 6.69 -8.71
N VAL A 53 22.17 6.65 -7.38
CA VAL A 53 21.43 7.57 -6.52
C VAL A 53 22.35 8.75 -6.27
N ASP A 54 22.00 9.91 -6.83
CA ASP A 54 22.70 11.15 -6.52
C ASP A 54 22.43 11.55 -5.07
N ASP A 55 23.45 11.49 -4.21
CA ASP A 55 23.39 12.07 -2.87
C ASP A 55 23.81 13.55 -2.95
N LEU A 56 22.81 14.44 -2.92
CA LEU A 56 23.01 15.90 -2.96
C LEU A 56 23.34 16.49 -1.57
N GLY A 57 23.51 15.64 -0.55
CA GLY A 57 23.75 16.05 0.81
C GLY A 57 22.49 16.52 1.55
N PRO A 58 22.63 16.89 2.83
CA PRO A 58 21.51 17.32 3.65
C PRO A 58 20.86 18.59 3.09
N TRP A 59 19.53 18.64 3.16
CA TRP A 59 18.77 19.82 2.76
C TRP A 59 19.21 21.05 3.60
N PRO A 60 19.47 22.20 2.98
CA PRO A 60 19.89 23.40 3.69
C PRO A 60 18.90 23.85 4.75
N GLU A 61 19.43 24.27 5.90
CA GLU A 61 18.62 24.89 6.95
C GLU A 61 18.07 26.24 6.45
N GLY A 62 16.77 26.49 6.67
CA GLY A 62 16.11 27.72 6.26
C GLY A 62 15.54 27.74 4.83
N LEU A 63 15.71 26.68 4.04
CA LEU A 63 14.98 26.52 2.78
C LEU A 63 13.56 26.01 3.04
N SER A 64 12.61 26.92 2.88
CA SER A 64 11.18 26.66 2.95
C SER A 64 10.67 26.05 1.65
N LEU A 65 9.87 25.00 1.75
CA LEU A 65 9.19 24.37 0.60
C LEU A 65 7.89 25.08 0.21
N ARG A 66 7.66 26.30 0.72
CA ARG A 66 6.50 27.09 0.37
C ARG A 66 6.60 27.56 -1.07
N ARG A 67 5.45 27.57 -1.74
CA ARG A 67 5.35 27.96 -3.14
C ARG A 67 5.88 29.38 -3.33
N GLU A 68 5.58 30.25 -2.39
CA GLU A 68 5.97 31.67 -2.38
C GLU A 68 7.48 31.84 -2.25
N ASP A 69 8.16 30.97 -1.50
CA ASP A 69 9.62 30.99 -1.33
C ASP A 69 10.33 30.32 -2.53
N ILE A 70 9.70 29.35 -3.20
CA ILE A 70 10.26 28.63 -4.37
C ILE A 70 10.07 29.39 -5.68
N TYR A 71 8.88 29.94 -5.90
CA TYR A 71 8.49 30.55 -7.18
C TYR A 71 8.42 32.08 -7.11
N GLY A 72 8.57 32.67 -5.91
CA GLY A 72 8.25 34.06 -5.66
C GLY A 72 6.74 34.28 -5.58
N ASP A 73 6.33 35.34 -4.89
CA ASP A 73 4.94 35.80 -4.94
C ASP A 73 4.68 36.46 -6.29
N ASP A 74 4.31 35.66 -7.29
CA ASP A 74 3.97 36.14 -8.63
C ASP A 74 2.56 36.76 -8.73
N GLY A 75 1.93 37.05 -7.58
CA GLY A 75 1.07 38.22 -7.33
C GLY A 75 0.01 38.55 -8.38
N ARG A 76 -0.65 37.54 -8.96
CA ARG A 76 -1.84 37.77 -9.78
C ARG A 76 -3.07 38.11 -8.94
#